data_AF-A0A6A6QE28-F1
#
_entry.id   AF-A0A6A6QE28-F1
#
_cell.length_a   1.000
_cell.length_b   1.000
_cell.length_c   1.000
_cell.angle_alpha   90.00
_cell.angle_beta   90.00
_cell.angle_gamma   90.00
#
_symmetry.space_group_name_H-M   'P 1'
#
loop_
_entity.id
_entity.type
_entity.pdbx_description
1 polymer ?
#
loop_
_entity_poly.entity_id
_entity_poly.type
_entity_poly.pdbx_seq_one_letter_code
_entity_poly.pdbx_strand_id
1 'polypeptide(L)'
;MPKASAKGTVGCILVLRFCEVIVVGILAFAAKDNYQLVKLHDQLTKPPHNKNVLLSQELLYAGSVAAFGWTFLGFTLLLVWKGWAIFWYGLVDLVLALVMIIGAAMQASYLPATLAKCKKADTWQVHGDYPSFFALAASYKSRETANDRCHSFVLPWILGVVVIVFQMLIAYIGIFCDIREYSLLNPYRPFAWFVMFVFGAPYWFACAAVRRSRFLYRLTKKVARQLRGCKPIEFEKPLKYVPNYNGIKISNPKLESIFNIEHLLLPIASNLHYNDLINLSLTSKSVRESVFPAGDYEHRVRKLKAYSCSLDTKSCCEYCNKQVCADCTQAAKMPGLAGVRHLQLCRPTCTKCYFKSIRPGIRRTAIDKRQCRCWISDASTLDHWICPGCYVKANKNYVELQAAREQRYKNQLREYAQGVGLQNERELECRTCKTDMRGGSVRWWVCNRCFGECTSHMHPAHARVTAPRDLEKGEDGNADGPKISWLKVFPWNQGH
;
A
#
# COMPACT_ATOMS: atom_id res chain seq x y z
N MET A 1 -0.28 18.82 15.24
CA MET A 1 -0.17 18.84 16.71
C MET A 1 -1.39 19.58 17.25
N PRO A 2 -2.04 19.09 18.32
CA PRO A 2 -3.16 19.81 18.93
C PRO A 2 -2.66 21.20 19.36
N LYS A 3 -3.46 22.24 19.11
CA LYS A 3 -3.15 23.61 19.53
C LYS A 3 -2.99 23.62 21.05
N ALA A 4 -1.80 23.96 21.54
CA ALA A 4 -1.60 24.15 22.96
C ALA A 4 -2.53 25.29 23.40
N SER A 5 -3.53 24.96 24.23
CA SER A 5 -4.45 25.98 24.73
C SER A 5 -3.70 26.88 25.70
N ALA A 6 -3.81 28.20 25.57
CA ALA A 6 -3.19 29.17 26.49
C ALA A 6 -3.53 28.86 27.97
N LYS A 7 -4.75 28.35 28.22
CA LYS A 7 -5.19 27.87 29.53
C LYS A 7 -4.32 26.72 30.07
N GLY A 8 -3.89 25.81 29.20
CA GLY A 8 -3.00 24.70 29.57
C GLY A 8 -1.60 25.18 29.93
N THR A 9 -1.05 26.14 29.18
CA THR A 9 0.26 26.76 29.47
C THR A 9 0.24 27.48 30.82
N VAL A 10 -0.76 28.34 31.05
CA VAL A 10 -0.92 29.06 32.33
C VAL A 10 -1.11 28.08 33.48
N GLY A 11 -1.96 27.06 33.30
CA GLY A 11 -2.16 26.02 34.31
C GLY A 11 -0.86 25.27 34.68
N CYS A 12 -0.04 24.93 33.69
CA CYS A 12 1.25 24.28 33.92
C CYS A 12 2.23 25.18 34.70
N ILE A 13 2.33 26.46 34.33
CA ILE A 13 3.19 27.43 35.04
C ILE A 13 2.71 27.61 36.49
N LEU A 14 1.39 27.72 36.73
CA LEU A 14 0.83 27.85 38.07
C LEU A 14 1.16 26.65 38.97
N VAL A 15 1.10 25.43 38.43
CA VAL A 15 1.46 24.22 39.18
C VAL A 15 2.95 24.21 39.52
N LEU A 16 3.83 24.53 38.56
CA LEU A 16 5.27 24.60 38.81
C LEU A 16 5.61 25.65 39.88
N ARG A 17 4.96 26.81 39.83
CA ARG A 17 5.10 27.86 40.84
C ARG A 17 4.64 27.45 42.23
N PHE A 18 3.55 26.68 42.29
CA PHE A 18 3.04 26.19 43.57
C PHE A 18 4.03 25.23 44.24
N CYS A 19 4.72 24.40 43.45
CA CYS A 19 5.82 23.58 43.96
C CYS A 19 7.05 24.41 44.35
N GLU A 20 7.38 25.43 43.55
CA GLU A 20 8.56 26.28 43.78
C GLU A 20 8.46 27.13 45.05
N VAL A 21 7.28 27.66 45.40
CA VAL A 21 7.10 28.63 46.50
C VAL A 21 7.65 28.13 47.85
N ILE A 22 7.46 26.83 48.13
CA ILE A 22 7.92 26.22 49.38
C ILE A 22 9.45 26.12 49.38
N VAL A 23 10.03 25.64 48.26
CA VAL A 23 11.47 25.42 48.13
C VAL A 23 12.23 26.75 48.14
N VAL A 24 11.75 27.75 47.40
CA VAL A 24 12.39 29.07 47.34
C VAL A 24 12.23 29.85 48.65
N GLY A 25 11.13 29.64 49.38
CA GLY A 25 10.97 30.17 50.74
C GLY A 25 12.02 29.63 51.71
N ILE A 26 12.18 28.31 51.79
CA ILE A 26 13.20 27.67 52.64
C ILE A 26 14.61 28.13 52.24
N LEU A 27 14.89 28.20 50.94
CA LEU A 27 16.16 28.69 50.41
C LEU A 27 16.45 30.13 50.84
N ALA A 28 15.49 31.05 50.70
CA ALA A 28 15.70 32.47 50.99
C ALA A 28 16.06 32.72 52.46
N PHE A 29 15.40 32.03 53.39
CA PHE A 29 15.72 32.13 54.81
C PHE A 29 17.06 31.49 55.14
N ALA A 30 17.37 30.30 54.61
CA ALA A 30 18.63 29.64 54.90
C ALA A 30 19.84 30.35 54.26
N ALA A 31 19.67 30.92 53.06
CA ALA A 31 20.70 31.73 52.40
C ALA A 31 20.98 33.04 53.16
N LYS A 32 19.96 33.62 53.80
CA LYS A 32 20.12 34.82 54.65
C LYS A 32 21.08 34.57 55.81
N ASP A 33 20.90 33.46 56.52
CA ASP A 33 21.72 33.12 57.69
C ASP A 33 23.18 32.91 57.29
N ASN A 34 23.43 32.20 56.19
CA ASN A 34 24.77 32.00 55.65
C ASN A 34 25.41 33.31 55.16
N TYR A 35 24.65 34.16 54.45
CA TYR A 35 25.12 35.47 54.00
C TYR A 35 25.48 36.37 55.19
N GLN A 36 24.64 36.44 56.22
CA GLN A 36 24.92 37.23 57.42
C GLN A 36 26.16 36.72 58.16
N LEU A 37 26.33 35.40 58.28
CA LEU A 37 27.51 34.81 58.89
C LEU A 37 28.79 35.22 58.15
N VAL A 38 28.82 35.11 56.83
CA VAL A 38 29.98 35.49 56.01
C VAL A 38 30.22 36.99 56.04
N LYS A 39 29.17 37.81 56.00
CA LYS A 39 29.25 39.27 56.04
C LYS A 39 29.78 39.81 57.36
N LEU A 40 29.44 39.18 58.48
CA LEU A 40 29.89 39.59 59.82
C LEU A 40 31.34 39.20 60.10
N HIS A 41 31.90 38.22 59.37
CA HIS A 41 33.21 37.64 59.66
C HIS A 41 34.13 37.70 58.42
N ASP A 42 34.83 38.82 58.25
CA ASP A 42 35.76 39.06 57.13
C ASP A 42 36.87 38.01 56.99
N GLN A 43 37.19 37.26 58.04
CA GLN A 43 38.18 36.19 57.96
C GLN A 43 37.76 35.06 57.01
N LEU A 44 36.45 34.85 56.79
CA LEU A 44 35.92 33.85 55.85
C LEU A 44 36.13 34.22 54.37
N THR A 45 36.46 35.48 54.07
CA THR A 45 36.64 36.02 52.70
C THR A 45 38.11 36.28 52.36
N LYS A 46 38.99 36.31 53.36
CA LYS A 46 40.43 36.54 53.18
C LYS A 46 41.16 35.26 52.71
N PRO A 47 42.28 35.40 51.97
CA PRO A 47 43.15 34.27 51.63
C PRO A 47 43.58 33.51 52.90
N PRO A 48 43.64 32.16 52.89
CA PRO A 48 43.67 31.25 51.73
C PRO A 48 42.29 30.87 51.17
N HIS A 49 41.19 31.35 51.74
CA HIS A 49 39.85 31.04 51.26
C HIS A 49 39.50 31.78 49.97
N ASN A 50 38.45 31.32 49.28
CA ASN A 50 38.07 31.88 47.99
C ASN A 50 37.53 33.32 48.15
N LYS A 51 38.11 34.27 47.41
CA LYS A 51 37.71 35.69 47.41
C LYS A 51 36.23 35.90 47.03
N ASN A 52 35.64 34.93 46.34
CA ASN A 52 34.28 34.99 45.83
C ASN A 52 33.22 34.53 46.84
N VAL A 53 33.58 34.12 48.06
CA VAL A 53 32.62 33.59 49.04
C VAL A 53 31.51 34.61 49.34
N LEU A 54 31.85 35.86 49.67
CA LEU A 54 30.87 36.90 49.98
C LEU A 54 29.92 37.18 48.81
N LEU A 55 30.49 37.44 47.63
CA LEU A 55 29.71 37.73 46.42
C LEU A 55 28.80 36.55 46.04
N SER A 56 29.28 35.31 46.17
CA SER A 56 28.49 34.12 45.87
C SER A 56 27.29 33.91 46.82
N GLN A 57 27.47 34.22 48.11
CA GLN A 57 26.39 34.17 49.10
C GLN A 57 25.41 35.33 48.91
N GLU A 58 25.91 36.51 48.55
CA GLU A 58 25.09 37.68 48.24
C GLU A 58 24.20 37.45 47.01
N LEU A 59 24.76 36.94 45.91
CA LEU A 59 24.00 36.64 44.70
C LEU A 59 22.92 35.58 44.94
N LEU A 60 23.23 34.52 45.70
CA LEU A 60 22.24 33.50 46.02
C LEU A 60 21.14 34.04 46.96
N TYR A 61 21.51 34.82 47.98
CA TYR A 61 20.55 35.45 48.89
C TYR A 61 19.66 36.47 48.17
N ALA A 62 20.24 37.43 47.45
CA ALA A 62 19.48 38.43 46.70
C ALA A 62 18.60 37.78 45.63
N GLY A 63 19.14 36.80 44.89
CA GLY A 63 18.40 36.05 43.87
C GLY A 63 17.23 35.26 44.45
N SER A 64 17.43 34.56 45.56
CA SER A 64 16.37 33.78 46.21
C SER A 64 15.29 34.65 46.87
N VAL A 65 15.66 35.79 47.48
CA VAL A 65 14.68 36.75 48.01
C VAL A 65 13.85 37.38 46.88
N ALA A 66 14.51 37.79 45.79
CA ALA A 66 13.83 38.32 44.60
C ALA A 66 12.90 37.26 43.97
N ALA A 67 13.36 36.01 43.86
CA ALA A 67 12.58 34.89 43.37
C ALA A 67 11.37 34.58 44.26
N PHE A 68 11.52 34.62 45.59
CA PHE A 68 10.42 34.42 46.53
C PHE A 68 9.37 35.53 46.38
N GLY A 69 9.77 36.80 46.31
CA GLY A 69 8.85 37.91 46.03
C GLY A 69 8.19 37.80 44.66
N TRP A 70 8.96 37.44 43.63
CA TRP A 70 8.48 37.20 42.26
C TRP A 70 7.48 36.06 42.19
N THR A 71 7.59 35.05 43.06
CA THR A 71 6.63 33.93 43.08
C THR A 71 5.22 34.43 43.42
N PHE A 72 5.06 35.28 44.45
CA PHE A 72 3.75 35.84 44.81
C PHE A 72 3.23 36.85 43.80
N LEU A 73 4.09 37.78 43.38
CA LEU A 73 3.71 38.75 42.35
C LEU A 73 3.33 38.02 41.07
N GLY A 74 4.13 37.04 40.67
CA GLY A 74 3.93 36.23 39.49
C GLY A 74 2.63 35.43 39.51
N PHE A 75 2.22 34.89 40.66
CA PHE A 75 0.90 34.26 40.82
C PHE A 75 -0.24 35.23 40.47
N THR A 76 -0.20 36.46 40.99
CA THR A 76 -1.23 37.47 40.69
C THR A 76 -1.19 37.91 39.24
N LEU A 77 0.02 38.09 38.68
CA LEU A 77 0.20 38.49 37.30
C LEU A 77 -0.29 37.41 36.33
N LEU A 78 -0.03 36.12 36.56
CA LEU A 78 -0.51 35.04 35.69
C LEU A 78 -2.05 34.91 35.64
N LEU A 79 -2.76 35.37 36.66
CA LEU A 79 -4.23 35.39 36.65
C LEU A 79 -4.79 36.51 35.77
N VAL A 80 -4.05 37.62 35.65
CA VAL A 80 -4.47 38.82 34.91
C VAL A 80 -3.90 38.85 33.49
N TRP A 81 -2.62 38.51 33.36
CA TRP A 81 -1.83 38.60 32.13
C TRP A 81 -2.14 37.43 31.21
N LYS A 82 -2.40 37.75 29.94
CA LYS A 82 -2.72 36.77 28.90
C LYS A 82 -1.93 37.10 27.63
N GLY A 83 -1.62 36.08 26.84
CA GLY A 83 -0.88 36.23 25.60
C GLY A 83 0.51 36.82 25.86
N TRP A 84 0.92 37.81 25.06
CA TRP A 84 2.31 38.27 25.01
C TRP A 84 2.97 38.65 26.34
N ALA A 85 2.19 38.97 27.37
CA ALA A 85 2.68 39.21 28.72
C ALA A 85 3.32 37.96 29.39
N ILE A 86 2.94 36.73 29.00
CA ILE A 86 3.54 35.47 29.49
C ILE A 86 4.99 35.31 29.01
N PHE A 87 5.34 35.88 27.85
CA PHE A 87 6.72 35.90 27.39
C PHE A 87 7.61 36.74 28.33
N TRP A 88 7.15 37.94 28.69
CA TRP A 88 7.88 38.80 29.63
C TRP A 88 7.98 38.16 31.01
N TYR A 89 6.92 37.47 31.43
CA TYR A 89 6.94 36.66 32.63
C TYR A 89 8.07 35.62 32.59
N GLY A 90 8.15 34.81 31.53
CA GLY A 90 9.22 33.82 31.36
C GLY A 90 10.62 34.44 31.25
N LEU A 91 10.74 35.66 30.73
CA LEU A 91 12.02 36.37 30.66
C LEU A 91 12.52 36.80 32.05
N VAL A 92 11.63 37.24 32.94
CA VAL A 92 12.00 37.58 34.32
C VAL A 92 12.53 36.35 35.05
N ASP A 93 11.86 35.20 34.88
CA ASP A 93 12.32 33.92 35.42
C ASP A 93 13.69 33.51 34.90
N LEU A 94 13.96 33.74 33.61
CA LEU A 94 15.26 33.46 33.04
C LEU A 94 16.36 34.32 33.67
N VAL A 95 16.10 35.61 33.89
CA VAL A 95 17.07 36.53 34.51
C VAL A 95 17.35 36.12 35.95
N LEU A 96 16.31 35.82 36.73
CA LEU A 96 16.46 35.35 38.11
C LEU A 96 17.24 34.03 38.18
N ALA A 97 16.96 33.09 37.28
CA ALA A 97 17.69 31.83 37.18
C ALA A 97 19.17 32.07 36.88
N LEU A 98 19.50 32.97 35.94
CA LEU A 98 20.89 33.30 35.58
C LEU A 98 21.67 33.89 36.75
N VAL A 99 21.08 34.81 37.51
CA VAL A 99 21.72 35.39 38.72
C VAL A 99 22.05 34.30 39.73
N MET A 100 21.09 33.40 40.00
CA MET A 100 21.31 32.28 40.92
C MET A 100 22.30 31.25 40.37
N ILE A 101 22.33 30.98 39.06
CA ILE A 101 23.32 30.10 38.41
C ILE A 101 24.73 30.62 38.65
N ILE A 102 24.97 31.92 38.45
CA ILE A 102 26.28 32.53 38.68
C ILE A 102 26.67 32.36 40.16
N GLY A 103 25.76 32.67 41.09
CA GLY A 103 25.99 32.47 42.51
C GLY A 103 26.31 31.02 42.87
N ALA A 104 25.50 30.06 42.41
CA ALA A 104 25.66 28.65 42.67
C ALA A 104 26.95 28.07 42.06
N ALA A 105 27.34 28.52 40.86
CA ALA A 105 28.59 28.12 40.20
C ALA A 105 29.81 28.61 40.99
N MET A 106 29.76 29.84 41.52
CA MET A 106 30.81 30.37 42.39
C MET A 106 30.87 29.60 43.71
N GLN A 107 29.72 29.24 44.29
CA GLN A 107 29.65 28.41 45.51
C GLN A 107 30.24 27.01 45.31
N ALA A 108 30.05 26.40 44.14
CA ALA A 108 30.56 25.07 43.81
C ALA A 108 32.10 24.97 43.87
N SER A 109 32.81 26.09 43.82
CA SER A 109 34.29 26.11 43.92
C SER A 109 34.82 25.83 45.32
N TYR A 110 34.03 26.11 46.37
CA TYR A 110 34.44 25.93 47.77
C TYR A 110 33.51 25.03 48.58
N LEU A 111 32.27 24.80 48.13
CA LEU A 111 31.35 23.86 48.76
C LEU A 111 31.52 22.44 48.20
N PRO A 112 31.43 21.40 49.04
CA PRO A 112 31.32 20.05 48.54
C PRO A 112 29.94 19.86 47.91
N ALA A 113 29.91 19.34 46.68
CA ALA A 113 28.67 19.17 45.90
C ALA A 113 27.62 18.19 46.50
N THR A 114 27.92 17.52 47.61
CA THR A 114 27.04 16.50 48.21
C THR A 114 27.12 16.53 49.74
N LEU A 115 25.97 16.42 50.42
CA LEU A 115 25.90 16.34 51.89
C LEU A 115 26.73 15.20 52.49
N ALA A 116 26.89 14.08 51.78
CA ALA A 116 27.71 12.95 52.24
C ALA A 116 29.18 13.33 52.48
N LYS A 117 29.70 14.31 51.75
CA LYS A 117 31.09 14.80 51.89
C LYS A 117 31.26 15.72 53.11
N CYS A 118 30.17 16.16 53.74
CA CYS A 118 30.24 16.95 54.97
C CYS A 118 30.62 16.13 56.22
N LYS A 119 30.78 14.80 56.14
CA LYS A 119 31.20 13.98 57.30
C LYS A 119 32.64 14.26 57.77
N LYS A 120 33.48 14.84 56.92
CA LYS A 120 34.88 15.23 57.19
C LYS A 120 35.14 16.67 56.76
N ALA A 121 34.21 17.56 57.12
CA ALA A 121 34.26 18.96 56.70
C ALA A 121 35.46 19.73 57.28
N ASP A 122 35.99 19.26 58.41
CA ASP A 122 37.22 19.72 59.06
C ASP A 122 38.46 19.65 58.15
N THR A 123 38.51 18.64 57.27
CA THR A 123 39.62 18.42 56.32
C THR A 123 39.35 18.94 54.90
N TRP A 124 38.21 19.58 54.67
CA TRP A 124 37.82 20.04 53.32
C TRP A 124 38.62 21.27 52.88
N GLN A 125 39.36 21.14 51.78
CA GLN A 125 40.18 22.21 51.16
C GLN A 125 41.08 22.95 52.17
N VAL A 126 41.75 22.19 53.06
CA VAL A 126 42.73 22.72 54.00
C VAL A 126 44.00 23.13 53.24
N HIS A 127 44.51 24.35 53.51
CA HIS A 127 45.72 24.88 52.89
C HIS A 127 46.77 25.14 53.98
N GLY A 128 47.74 24.23 54.14
CA GLY A 128 48.77 24.34 55.18
C GLY A 128 48.18 24.30 56.59
N ASP A 129 48.60 25.22 57.45
CA ASP A 129 48.18 25.29 58.86
C ASP A 129 46.84 26.03 59.09
N TYR A 130 46.17 26.48 58.02
CA TYR A 130 44.90 27.18 58.14
C TYR A 130 43.74 26.19 58.34
N PRO A 131 42.80 26.44 59.27
CA PRO A 131 41.62 25.61 59.43
C PRO A 131 40.79 25.59 58.14
N SER A 132 40.04 24.52 57.91
CA SER A 132 39.08 24.48 56.80
C SER A 132 38.04 25.59 56.94
N PHE A 133 37.46 26.00 55.80
CA PHE A 133 36.40 27.01 55.76
C PHE A 133 35.27 26.70 56.76
N PHE A 134 34.89 25.43 56.88
CA PHE A 134 33.82 25.00 57.78
C PHE A 134 34.25 24.95 59.25
N ALA A 135 35.50 24.59 59.55
CA ALA A 135 36.02 24.67 60.91
C ALA A 135 36.11 26.12 61.42
N LEU A 136 36.52 27.05 60.54
CA LEU A 136 36.52 28.47 60.86
C LEU A 136 35.09 29.02 61.01
N ALA A 137 34.15 28.63 60.14
CA ALA A 137 32.74 29.03 60.28
C ALA A 137 32.07 28.46 61.56
N ALA A 138 32.55 27.30 62.05
CA ALA A 138 32.07 26.68 63.27
C ALA A 138 32.58 27.40 64.53
N SER A 139 33.80 27.94 64.51
CA SER A 139 34.39 28.60 65.69
C SER A 139 33.61 29.86 66.12
N TYR A 140 32.92 30.53 65.19
CA TYR A 140 32.09 31.70 65.52
C TYR A 140 30.79 31.37 66.26
N LYS A 141 30.41 30.08 66.38
CA LYS A 141 29.22 29.66 67.13
C LYS A 141 29.54 28.43 67.96
N SER A 142 29.70 28.64 69.27
CA SER A 142 30.25 27.68 70.25
C SER A 142 29.55 26.31 70.40
N ARG A 143 28.49 26.04 69.64
CA ARG A 143 27.70 24.78 69.72
C ARG A 143 27.61 23.99 68.41
N GLU A 144 28.24 24.44 67.33
CA GLU A 144 28.13 23.78 66.02
C GLU A 144 29.46 23.16 65.60
N THR A 145 29.44 21.96 65.03
CA THR A 145 30.62 21.32 64.48
C THR A 145 30.89 21.79 63.05
N ALA A 146 32.11 21.56 62.54
CA ALA A 146 32.43 21.83 61.13
C ALA A 146 31.49 21.08 60.16
N ASN A 147 31.05 19.88 60.55
CA ASN A 147 30.12 19.06 59.77
C ASN A 147 28.72 19.70 59.71
N ASP A 148 28.23 20.23 60.83
CA ASP A 148 26.94 20.95 60.90
C ASP A 148 26.97 22.21 60.04
N ARG A 149 28.08 22.96 60.09
CA ARG A 149 28.28 24.14 59.24
C ARG A 149 28.34 23.77 57.77
N CYS A 150 29.08 22.72 57.41
CA CYS A 150 29.07 22.22 56.03
C CYS A 150 27.65 21.88 55.56
N HIS A 151 26.85 21.21 56.40
CA HIS A 151 25.46 20.92 56.09
C HIS A 151 24.63 22.19 55.89
N SER A 152 24.81 23.21 56.75
CA SER A 152 24.13 24.51 56.67
C SER A 152 24.46 25.29 55.40
N PHE A 153 25.64 25.11 54.80
CA PHE A 153 26.01 25.74 53.54
C PHE A 153 25.60 24.92 52.31
N VAL A 154 25.77 23.59 52.36
CA VAL A 154 25.50 22.70 51.23
C VAL A 154 24.01 22.50 51.01
N LEU A 155 23.19 22.45 52.07
CA LEU A 155 21.75 22.27 51.93
C LEU A 155 21.09 23.43 51.15
N PRO A 156 21.33 24.72 51.48
CA PRO A 156 20.83 25.84 50.67
C PRO A 156 21.41 25.85 49.25
N TRP A 157 22.66 25.43 49.04
CA TRP A 157 23.21 25.31 47.68
C TRP A 157 22.43 24.29 46.85
N ILE A 158 22.12 23.11 47.41
CA ILE A 158 21.30 22.08 46.75
C ILE A 158 19.89 22.62 46.47
N LEU A 159 19.26 23.27 47.44
CA LEU A 159 17.95 23.90 47.26
C LEU A 159 18.00 25.00 46.18
N GLY A 160 19.10 25.76 46.10
CA GLY A 160 19.38 26.73 45.04
C GLY A 160 19.38 26.09 43.66
N VAL A 161 20.05 24.95 43.48
CA VAL A 161 20.04 24.19 42.23
C VAL A 161 18.62 23.74 41.87
N VAL A 162 17.83 23.28 42.84
CA VAL A 162 16.44 22.87 42.61
C VAL A 162 15.59 24.07 42.15
N VAL A 163 15.71 25.23 42.82
CA VAL A 163 14.99 26.46 42.43
C VAL A 163 15.40 26.91 41.01
N ILE A 164 16.69 26.87 40.67
CA ILE A 164 17.18 27.18 39.32
C ILE A 164 16.50 26.28 38.28
N VAL A 165 16.37 24.97 38.54
CA VAL A 165 15.70 24.04 37.61
C VAL A 165 14.23 24.42 37.42
N PHE A 166 13.51 24.73 38.50
CA PHE A 166 12.12 25.19 38.40
C PHE A 166 12.00 26.48 37.59
N GLN A 167 12.84 27.48 37.86
CA GLN A 167 12.81 28.75 37.11
C GLN A 167 13.17 28.57 35.64
N MET A 168 14.15 27.73 35.31
CA MET A 168 14.49 27.44 33.92
C MET A 168 13.34 26.74 33.17
N LEU A 169 12.61 25.83 33.83
CA LEU A 169 11.43 25.19 33.24
C LEU A 169 10.29 26.18 33.05
N ILE A 170 10.04 27.04 34.03
CA ILE A 170 9.01 28.09 33.95
C ILE A 170 9.37 29.10 32.85
N ALA A 171 10.63 29.55 32.79
CA ALA A 171 11.14 30.42 31.74
C ALA A 171 10.99 29.78 30.36
N TYR A 172 11.35 28.49 30.23
CA TYR A 172 11.21 27.75 28.98
C TYR A 172 9.74 27.71 28.52
N ILE A 173 8.81 27.34 29.41
CA ILE A 173 7.38 27.28 29.07
C ILE A 173 6.85 28.69 28.73
N GLY A 174 7.19 29.70 29.52
CA GLY A 174 6.75 31.08 29.29
C GLY A 174 7.26 31.66 27.97
N ILE A 175 8.53 31.42 27.62
CA ILE A 175 9.15 31.93 26.40
C ILE A 175 8.70 31.16 25.16
N PHE A 176 8.63 29.82 25.22
CA PHE A 176 8.45 28.98 24.03
C PHE A 176 7.01 28.51 23.82
N CYS A 177 6.16 28.44 24.84
CA CYS A 177 4.80 27.91 24.69
C CYS A 177 3.75 28.99 24.38
N ASP A 178 4.01 30.29 24.63
CA ASP A 178 2.94 31.30 24.53
C ASP A 178 2.98 32.22 23.31
N ILE A 179 4.05 32.23 22.50
CA ILE A 179 4.10 33.09 21.31
C ILE A 179 4.65 32.36 20.07
N ARG A 180 3.69 32.05 19.17
CA ARG A 180 3.82 31.73 17.74
C ARG A 180 4.09 30.26 17.37
N GLU A 181 3.07 29.66 16.73
CA GLU A 181 3.20 28.62 15.69
C GLU A 181 4.17 29.03 14.54
N TYR A 182 4.65 30.29 14.52
CA TYR A 182 5.50 30.91 13.51
C TYR A 182 6.86 31.45 14.01
N SER A 183 7.26 31.28 15.28
CA SER A 183 8.58 31.77 15.75
C SER A 183 9.72 30.95 15.15
N LEU A 184 10.76 31.64 14.66
CA LEU A 184 11.97 31.04 14.10
C LEU A 184 12.73 30.18 15.14
N LEU A 185 12.51 30.46 16.43
CA LEU A 185 13.19 29.83 17.57
C LEU A 185 12.46 28.61 18.14
N ASN A 186 11.36 28.15 17.54
CA ASN A 186 10.70 26.93 17.99
C ASN A 186 11.57 25.69 17.64
N PRO A 187 12.18 24.99 18.63
CA PRO A 187 13.13 23.91 18.37
C PRO A 187 12.51 22.71 17.65
N TYR A 188 11.18 22.54 17.71
CA TYR A 188 10.50 21.44 17.05
C TYR A 188 10.38 21.63 15.52
N ARG A 189 10.50 22.86 15.00
CA ARG A 189 10.33 23.13 13.57
C ARG A 189 11.56 22.75 12.72
N PRO A 190 12.80 23.18 13.02
CA PRO A 190 13.96 22.74 12.25
C PRO A 190 14.16 21.23 12.38
N PHE A 191 13.88 20.63 13.53
CA PHE A 191 13.93 19.18 13.70
C PHE A 191 12.85 18.45 12.86
N ALA A 192 11.60 18.93 12.85
CA ALA A 192 10.56 18.33 12.03
C ALA A 192 10.82 18.49 10.52
N TRP A 193 11.33 19.65 10.07
CA TRP A 193 11.75 19.84 8.68
C TRP A 193 12.94 18.97 8.31
N PHE A 194 13.92 18.84 9.21
CA PHE A 194 15.04 17.93 9.03
C PHE A 194 14.56 16.48 8.88
N VAL A 195 13.68 16.00 9.76
CA VAL A 195 13.11 14.65 9.69
C VAL A 195 12.30 14.47 8.39
N MET A 196 11.47 15.43 8.01
CA MET A 196 10.70 15.38 6.77
C MET A 196 11.57 15.42 5.52
N PHE A 197 12.68 16.17 5.52
CA PHE A 197 13.57 16.26 4.37
C PHE A 197 14.48 15.02 4.27
N VAL A 198 15.09 14.60 5.39
CA VAL A 198 16.02 13.47 5.45
C VAL A 198 15.31 12.13 5.28
N PHE A 199 14.13 11.93 5.86
CA PHE A 199 13.41 10.66 5.75
C PHE A 199 12.25 10.72 4.76
N GLY A 200 11.52 11.84 4.70
CA GLY A 200 10.35 11.97 3.84
C GLY A 200 10.70 12.07 2.35
N ALA A 201 11.72 12.84 1.96
CA ALA A 201 12.10 12.97 0.55
C ALA A 201 12.67 11.66 -0.03
N PRO A 202 13.59 10.92 0.65
CA PRO A 202 14.03 9.60 0.19
C PRO A 202 12.90 8.57 0.20
N TYR A 203 12.00 8.60 1.19
CA TYR A 203 10.84 7.71 1.21
C TYR A 203 9.88 7.97 0.03
N TRP A 204 9.58 9.24 -0.24
CA TRP A 204 8.75 9.64 -1.38
C TRP A 204 9.41 9.27 -2.71
N PHE A 205 10.70 9.58 -2.85
CA PHE A 205 11.48 9.24 -4.04
C PHE A 205 11.57 7.73 -4.23
N ALA A 206 11.84 6.95 -3.18
CA ALA A 206 11.82 5.49 -3.23
C ALA A 206 10.44 4.97 -3.64
N CYS A 207 9.35 5.49 -3.08
CA CYS A 207 8.00 5.09 -3.47
C CYS A 207 7.67 5.43 -4.94
N ALA A 208 8.03 6.62 -5.39
CA ALA A 208 7.81 7.08 -6.76
C ALA A 208 8.69 6.32 -7.77
N ALA A 209 9.98 6.14 -7.45
CA ALA A 209 10.95 5.42 -8.25
C ALA A 209 10.59 3.94 -8.36
N VAL A 210 10.23 3.27 -7.27
CA VAL A 210 9.79 1.86 -7.27
C VAL A 210 8.56 1.65 -8.14
N ARG A 211 7.62 2.61 -8.14
CA ARG A 211 6.43 2.54 -9.00
C ARG A 211 6.80 2.65 -10.47
N ARG A 212 7.62 3.66 -10.83
CA ARG A 212 8.06 3.89 -12.21
C ARG A 212 8.92 2.74 -12.72
N SER A 213 9.88 2.26 -11.92
CA SER A 213 10.78 1.16 -12.28
C SER A 213 10.02 -0.15 -12.51
N ARG A 214 9.05 -0.49 -11.65
CA ARG A 214 8.21 -1.68 -11.84
C ARG A 214 7.34 -1.60 -13.07
N PHE A 215 6.70 -0.45 -13.29
CA PHE A 215 5.91 -0.24 -14.50
C PHE A 215 6.78 -0.36 -15.75
N LEU A 216 7.96 0.27 -15.74
CA LEU A 216 8.93 0.20 -16.83
C LEU A 216 9.39 -1.24 -17.07
N TYR A 217 9.76 -1.97 -16.03
CA TYR A 217 10.14 -3.39 -16.12
C TYR A 217 9.03 -4.27 -16.74
N ARG A 218 7.77 -4.05 -16.35
CA ARG A 218 6.65 -4.81 -16.95
C ARG A 218 6.39 -4.41 -18.39
N LEU A 219 6.52 -3.13 -18.70
CA LEU A 219 6.39 -2.62 -20.06
C LEU A 219 7.49 -3.19 -20.96
N THR A 220 8.76 -3.13 -20.53
CA THR A 220 9.90 -3.67 -21.28
C THR A 220 9.78 -5.18 -21.47
N LYS A 221 9.34 -5.94 -20.45
CA LYS A 221 9.08 -7.38 -20.59
C LYS A 221 8.03 -7.70 -21.65
N LYS A 222 6.96 -6.91 -21.76
CA LYS A 222 5.92 -7.10 -22.79
C LYS A 222 6.40 -6.70 -24.18
N VAL A 223 7.13 -5.59 -24.29
CA VAL A 223 7.75 -5.16 -25.55
C VAL A 223 8.78 -6.20 -26.01
N ALA A 224 9.62 -6.73 -25.13
CA ALA A 224 10.57 -7.79 -25.46
C ALA A 224 9.87 -9.07 -25.94
N ARG A 225 8.74 -9.46 -25.33
CA ARG A 225 7.92 -10.59 -25.81
C ARG A 225 7.31 -10.34 -27.19
N GLN A 226 6.95 -9.09 -27.48
CA GLN A 226 6.45 -8.70 -28.80
C GLN A 226 7.58 -8.78 -29.85
N LEU A 227 8.75 -8.23 -29.54
CA LEU A 227 9.91 -8.22 -30.44
C LEU A 227 10.43 -9.62 -30.74
N ARG A 228 10.32 -10.56 -29.79
CA ARG A 228 10.64 -11.98 -30.02
C ARG A 228 9.70 -12.68 -30.99
N GLY A 229 8.66 -12.00 -31.48
CA GLY A 229 7.66 -12.57 -32.38
C GLY A 229 6.80 -13.59 -31.66
N CYS A 230 5.56 -13.22 -31.33
CA CYS A 230 4.57 -14.26 -31.09
C CYS A 230 4.35 -14.96 -32.43
N LYS A 231 4.81 -16.20 -32.58
CA LYS A 231 4.50 -16.99 -33.78
C LYS A 231 2.99 -16.88 -34.04
N PRO A 232 2.56 -16.56 -35.27
CA PRO A 232 1.14 -16.59 -35.59
C PRO A 232 0.63 -17.99 -35.20
N ILE A 233 -0.55 -18.02 -34.59
CA ILE A 233 -1.16 -19.32 -34.30
C ILE A 233 -1.71 -19.76 -35.64
N GLU A 234 -0.98 -20.65 -36.30
CA GLU A 234 -1.47 -21.31 -37.49
C GLU A 234 -2.39 -22.43 -37.02
N PHE A 235 -3.68 -22.25 -37.28
CA PHE A 235 -4.59 -23.39 -37.29
C PHE A 235 -4.33 -24.07 -38.61
N GLU A 236 -4.20 -25.39 -38.56
CA GLU A 236 -4.27 -26.20 -39.76
C GLU A 236 -5.63 -25.90 -40.40
N LYS A 237 -5.61 -25.05 -41.43
CA LYS A 237 -6.80 -24.84 -42.24
C LYS A 237 -7.03 -26.18 -42.89
N PRO A 238 -8.25 -26.76 -42.78
CA PRO A 238 -8.55 -27.94 -43.58
C PRO A 238 -8.24 -27.56 -45.03
N LEU A 239 -7.39 -28.36 -45.68
CA LEU A 239 -7.08 -28.15 -47.09
C LEU A 239 -8.42 -27.97 -47.81
N LYS A 240 -8.57 -26.87 -48.54
CA LYS A 240 -9.76 -26.65 -49.36
C LYS A 240 -9.80 -27.82 -50.32
N TYR A 241 -10.68 -28.78 -50.05
CA TYR A 241 -10.83 -29.94 -50.90
C TYR A 241 -11.40 -29.40 -52.20
N VAL A 242 -10.57 -29.39 -53.24
CA VAL A 242 -11.03 -29.18 -54.61
C VAL A 242 -11.20 -30.58 -55.18
N PRO A 243 -12.43 -31.09 -55.29
CA PRO A 243 -12.66 -32.38 -55.91
C PRO A 243 -12.07 -32.38 -57.32
N ASN A 244 -11.11 -33.28 -57.56
CA ASN A 244 -10.67 -33.57 -58.92
C ASN A 244 -11.68 -34.55 -59.53
N TYR A 245 -12.67 -34.01 -60.23
CA TYR A 245 -13.71 -34.82 -60.89
C TYR A 245 -13.18 -35.61 -62.09
N ASN A 246 -11.96 -35.33 -62.56
CA ASN A 246 -11.38 -36.03 -63.70
C ASN A 246 -10.97 -37.46 -63.27
N GLY A 247 -11.77 -38.45 -63.69
CA GLY A 247 -11.47 -39.88 -63.54
C GLY A 247 -12.05 -40.56 -62.30
N ILE A 248 -12.80 -39.86 -61.44
CA ILE A 248 -13.51 -40.52 -60.33
C ILE A 248 -14.78 -41.16 -60.88
N LYS A 249 -14.78 -42.49 -61.04
CA LYS A 249 -16.03 -43.26 -61.23
C LYS A 249 -16.84 -43.20 -59.95
N ILE A 250 -17.91 -42.41 -59.95
CA ILE A 250 -18.87 -42.33 -58.86
C ILE A 250 -19.55 -43.70 -58.76
N SER A 251 -19.26 -44.45 -57.70
CA SER A 251 -19.78 -45.80 -57.51
C SER A 251 -21.30 -45.83 -57.31
N ASN A 252 -21.92 -44.70 -56.90
CA ASN A 252 -23.36 -44.61 -56.69
C ASN A 252 -23.90 -43.17 -56.90
N PRO A 253 -24.18 -42.75 -58.15
CA PRO A 253 -24.57 -41.37 -58.46
C PRO A 253 -25.95 -40.98 -57.90
N LYS A 254 -26.80 -41.97 -57.56
CA LYS A 254 -28.16 -41.73 -57.05
C LYS A 254 -28.17 -41.13 -55.64
N LEU A 255 -27.24 -41.54 -54.79
CA LEU A 255 -27.19 -41.01 -53.42
C LEU A 255 -26.66 -39.57 -53.40
N GLU A 256 -25.66 -39.30 -54.24
CA GLU A 256 -25.12 -37.97 -54.46
C GLU A 256 -26.18 -37.01 -55.00
N SER A 257 -26.98 -37.44 -55.99
CA SER A 257 -28.05 -36.62 -56.55
C SER A 257 -29.12 -36.27 -55.51
N ILE A 258 -29.44 -37.20 -54.59
CA ILE A 258 -30.36 -36.93 -53.49
C ILE A 258 -29.80 -35.86 -52.55
N PHE A 259 -28.53 -35.97 -52.13
CA PHE A 259 -27.94 -35.01 -51.19
C PHE A 259 -27.62 -33.65 -51.80
N ASN A 260 -27.37 -33.59 -53.12
CA ASN A 260 -27.21 -32.32 -53.84
C ASN A 260 -28.51 -31.49 -53.84
N ILE A 261 -29.68 -32.13 -53.81
CA ILE A 261 -30.97 -31.45 -53.71
C ILE A 261 -31.20 -31.03 -52.26
N GLU A 262 -31.04 -29.74 -51.98
CA GLU A 262 -31.16 -29.19 -50.62
C GLU A 262 -32.52 -29.51 -49.97
N HIS A 263 -33.61 -29.43 -50.74
CA HIS A 263 -34.96 -29.74 -50.25
C HIS A 263 -35.15 -31.19 -49.79
N LEU A 264 -34.30 -32.12 -50.23
CA LEU A 264 -34.28 -33.50 -49.75
C LEU A 264 -33.28 -33.69 -48.60
N LEU A 265 -32.14 -33.01 -48.66
CA LEU A 265 -31.11 -33.08 -47.63
C LEU A 265 -31.60 -32.54 -46.27
N LEU A 266 -32.35 -31.44 -46.24
CA LEU A 266 -32.79 -30.82 -44.97
C LEU A 266 -33.79 -31.69 -44.17
N PRO A 267 -34.83 -32.31 -44.78
CA PRO A 267 -35.67 -33.30 -44.09
C PRO A 267 -34.91 -34.54 -43.59
N ILE A 268 -33.88 -34.97 -44.32
CA ILE A 268 -33.01 -36.06 -43.84
C ILE A 268 -32.22 -35.56 -42.63
N ALA A 269 -31.63 -34.37 -42.72
CA ALA A 269 -30.89 -33.74 -41.64
C ALA A 269 -31.74 -33.54 -40.38
N SER A 270 -33.05 -33.24 -40.50
CA SER A 270 -33.93 -33.08 -39.35
C SER A 270 -34.18 -34.35 -38.55
N ASN A 271 -33.96 -35.52 -39.16
CA ASN A 271 -34.09 -36.82 -38.51
C ASN A 271 -32.74 -37.40 -38.10
N LEU A 272 -31.65 -36.64 -38.22
CA LEU A 272 -30.30 -37.06 -37.90
C LEU A 272 -29.68 -36.15 -36.85
N HIS A 273 -28.77 -36.71 -36.06
CA HIS A 273 -27.90 -35.87 -35.26
C HIS A 273 -26.83 -35.23 -36.15
N TYR A 274 -26.34 -34.04 -35.78
CA TYR A 274 -25.27 -33.38 -36.52
C TYR A 274 -24.02 -34.28 -36.63
N ASN A 275 -23.79 -35.14 -35.63
CA ASN A 275 -22.71 -36.12 -35.66
C ASN A 275 -22.86 -37.14 -36.79
N ASP A 276 -24.08 -37.58 -37.07
CA ASP A 276 -24.40 -38.56 -38.09
C ASP A 276 -24.21 -37.97 -39.48
N LEU A 277 -24.56 -36.70 -39.68
CA LEU A 277 -24.26 -35.99 -40.93
C LEU A 277 -22.74 -35.90 -41.20
N ILE A 278 -21.94 -35.66 -40.15
CA ILE A 278 -20.48 -35.70 -40.30
C ILE A 278 -20.03 -37.12 -40.65
N ASN A 279 -20.50 -38.15 -39.95
CA ASN A 279 -20.13 -39.53 -40.24
C ASN A 279 -20.57 -39.97 -41.66
N LEU A 280 -21.75 -39.54 -42.10
CA LEU A 280 -22.25 -39.73 -43.46
C LEU A 280 -21.30 -39.11 -44.49
N SER A 281 -20.79 -37.90 -44.24
CA SER A 281 -19.78 -37.26 -45.09
C SER A 281 -18.40 -37.95 -45.07
N LEU A 282 -18.16 -38.91 -44.17
CA LEU A 282 -16.95 -39.72 -44.17
C LEU A 282 -17.09 -40.98 -45.03
N THR A 283 -18.30 -41.35 -45.46
CA THR A 283 -18.55 -42.58 -46.22
C THR A 283 -17.96 -42.54 -47.64
N SER A 284 -18.04 -41.41 -48.33
CA SER A 284 -17.42 -41.21 -49.65
C SER A 284 -17.06 -39.75 -49.89
N LYS A 285 -16.14 -39.50 -50.83
CA LYS A 285 -15.74 -38.15 -51.25
C LYS A 285 -16.89 -37.40 -51.92
N SER A 286 -17.72 -38.09 -52.72
CA SER A 286 -18.87 -37.47 -53.40
C SER A 286 -19.96 -37.07 -52.40
N VAL A 287 -20.30 -37.95 -51.45
CA VAL A 287 -21.26 -37.64 -50.38
C VAL A 287 -20.75 -36.47 -49.53
N ARG A 288 -19.44 -36.41 -49.24
CA ARG A 288 -18.87 -35.25 -48.55
C ARG A 288 -19.13 -33.95 -49.28
N GLU A 289 -18.88 -33.91 -50.59
CA GLU A 289 -19.07 -32.69 -51.37
C GLU A 289 -20.55 -32.32 -51.50
N SER A 290 -21.46 -33.30 -51.58
CA SER A 290 -22.91 -33.03 -51.57
C SER A 290 -23.41 -32.48 -50.23
N VAL A 291 -22.93 -33.04 -49.11
CA VAL A 291 -23.38 -32.63 -47.76
C VAL A 291 -22.66 -31.36 -47.29
N PHE A 292 -21.36 -31.25 -47.54
CA PHE A 292 -20.48 -30.15 -47.13
C PHE A 292 -19.67 -29.62 -48.33
N PRO A 293 -20.33 -28.96 -49.30
CA PRO A 293 -19.69 -28.47 -50.53
C PRO A 293 -18.62 -27.43 -50.22
N ALA A 294 -17.44 -27.53 -50.82
CA ALA A 294 -16.32 -26.64 -50.53
C ALA A 294 -16.60 -25.18 -50.96
N GLY A 295 -17.45 -24.98 -51.96
CA GLY A 295 -17.86 -23.66 -52.45
C GLY A 295 -18.89 -22.95 -51.57
N ASP A 296 -19.80 -23.71 -50.93
CA ASP A 296 -20.94 -23.19 -50.14
C ASP A 296 -20.91 -23.69 -48.68
N TYR A 297 -19.73 -24.07 -48.18
CA TYR A 297 -19.56 -24.73 -46.89
C TYR A 297 -20.19 -23.95 -45.75
N GLU A 298 -19.95 -22.64 -45.68
CA GLU A 298 -20.38 -21.78 -44.57
C GLU A 298 -21.91 -21.70 -44.47
N HIS A 299 -22.58 -21.47 -45.59
CA HIS A 299 -24.03 -21.37 -45.66
C HIS A 299 -24.71 -22.74 -45.48
N ARG A 300 -24.15 -23.81 -46.08
CA ARG A 300 -24.65 -25.18 -45.92
C ARG A 300 -24.55 -25.67 -44.48
N VAL A 301 -23.39 -25.48 -43.83
CA VAL A 301 -23.18 -25.89 -42.43
C VAL A 301 -24.16 -25.19 -41.49
N ARG A 302 -24.44 -23.90 -41.71
CA ARG A 302 -25.42 -23.16 -40.90
C ARG A 302 -26.80 -23.82 -40.97
N LYS A 303 -27.28 -24.15 -42.18
CA LYS A 303 -28.58 -24.82 -42.37
C LYS A 303 -28.58 -26.22 -41.77
N LEU A 304 -27.55 -27.03 -42.02
CA LEU A 304 -27.46 -28.38 -41.45
C LEU A 304 -27.47 -28.37 -39.93
N LYS A 305 -26.78 -27.42 -39.28
CA LYS A 305 -26.85 -27.20 -37.83
C LYS A 305 -28.27 -26.81 -37.38
N ALA A 306 -28.93 -25.90 -38.11
CA ALA A 306 -30.29 -25.46 -37.80
C ALA A 306 -31.33 -26.60 -37.87
N TYR A 307 -31.19 -27.53 -38.83
CA TYR A 307 -32.14 -28.64 -39.01
C TYR A 307 -31.78 -29.89 -38.21
N SER A 308 -30.50 -30.22 -38.01
CA SER A 308 -30.09 -31.44 -37.27
C SER A 308 -30.18 -31.31 -35.76
N CYS A 309 -30.35 -32.44 -35.07
CA CYS A 309 -30.65 -32.53 -33.63
C CYS A 309 -31.95 -31.81 -33.20
N SER A 310 -32.55 -32.25 -32.09
CA SER A 310 -33.71 -31.57 -31.47
C SER A 310 -33.38 -30.14 -31.07
N LEU A 311 -34.24 -29.17 -31.41
CA LEU A 311 -34.01 -27.72 -31.22
C LEU A 311 -33.76 -27.34 -29.75
N ASP A 312 -34.49 -27.95 -28.82
CA ASP A 312 -34.48 -27.53 -27.41
C ASP A 312 -33.23 -27.96 -26.65
N THR A 313 -32.45 -28.91 -27.19
CA THR A 313 -31.29 -29.50 -26.51
C THR A 313 -29.96 -29.19 -27.23
N LYS A 314 -29.97 -28.31 -28.23
CA LYS A 314 -28.77 -27.94 -28.98
C LYS A 314 -27.78 -27.19 -28.10
N SER A 315 -26.57 -27.72 -28.04
CA SER A 315 -25.41 -27.10 -27.42
C SER A 315 -24.17 -27.31 -28.31
N CYS A 316 -23.03 -26.79 -27.88
CA CYS A 316 -21.76 -26.93 -28.59
C CYS A 316 -20.78 -27.73 -27.74
N CYS A 317 -20.06 -28.66 -28.36
CA CYS A 317 -18.96 -29.38 -27.74
C CYS A 317 -17.94 -28.37 -27.19
N GLU A 318 -17.61 -28.51 -25.91
CA GLU A 318 -16.74 -27.56 -25.20
C GLU A 318 -15.31 -27.47 -25.77
N TYR A 319 -14.87 -28.42 -26.60
CA TYR A 319 -13.53 -28.45 -27.18
C TYR A 319 -13.51 -28.10 -28.68
N CYS A 320 -14.34 -28.75 -29.50
CA CYS A 320 -14.33 -28.56 -30.95
C CYS A 320 -15.43 -27.64 -31.49
N ASN A 321 -16.30 -27.05 -30.65
CA ASN A 321 -17.46 -26.24 -31.06
C ASN A 321 -18.45 -26.95 -32.01
N LYS A 322 -18.33 -28.26 -32.22
CA LYS A 322 -19.29 -29.06 -32.98
C LYS A 322 -20.65 -29.03 -32.26
N GLN A 323 -21.74 -28.85 -33.01
CA GLN A 323 -23.09 -28.94 -32.46
C GLN A 323 -23.34 -30.35 -31.91
N VAL A 324 -23.91 -30.42 -30.72
CA VAL A 324 -24.30 -31.63 -30.01
C VAL A 324 -25.67 -31.41 -29.37
N CYS A 325 -26.49 -32.46 -29.23
CA CYS A 325 -27.67 -32.46 -28.38
C CYS A 325 -27.43 -33.31 -27.12
N ALA A 326 -28.39 -33.33 -26.21
CA ALA A 326 -28.36 -34.16 -25.00
C ALA A 326 -27.98 -35.63 -25.29
N ASP A 327 -28.52 -36.20 -26.37
CA ASP A 327 -28.26 -37.61 -26.74
C ASP A 327 -26.86 -37.82 -27.35
N CYS A 328 -26.28 -36.78 -27.94
CA CYS A 328 -24.95 -36.82 -28.53
C CYS A 328 -23.84 -36.46 -27.54
N THR A 329 -24.17 -35.78 -26.44
CA THR A 329 -23.18 -35.34 -25.46
C THR A 329 -22.73 -36.50 -24.59
N GLN A 330 -21.43 -36.57 -24.35
CA GLN A 330 -20.82 -37.49 -23.40
C GLN A 330 -20.17 -36.66 -22.30
N ALA A 331 -20.35 -37.07 -21.04
CA ALA A 331 -19.69 -36.45 -19.90
C ALA A 331 -18.28 -37.04 -19.74
N ALA A 332 -17.26 -36.19 -19.75
CA ALA A 332 -15.88 -36.59 -19.49
C ALA A 332 -15.29 -35.77 -18.34
N LYS A 333 -14.66 -36.45 -17.37
CA LYS A 333 -13.94 -35.81 -16.27
C LYS A 333 -12.57 -35.36 -16.74
N MET A 334 -12.37 -34.06 -16.89
CA MET A 334 -11.11 -33.48 -17.36
C MET A 334 -10.73 -32.23 -16.55
N PRO A 335 -9.47 -31.77 -16.60
CA PRO A 335 -9.08 -30.51 -15.97
C PRO A 335 -9.83 -29.32 -16.59
N GLY A 336 -10.15 -28.34 -15.75
CA GLY A 336 -10.83 -27.12 -16.17
C GLY A 336 -10.13 -26.37 -17.32
N LEU A 337 -10.92 -25.76 -18.19
CA LEU A 337 -10.45 -24.99 -19.34
C LEU A 337 -10.05 -23.57 -18.92
N ALA A 338 -8.74 -23.34 -18.69
CA ALA A 338 -8.19 -22.04 -18.30
C ALA A 338 -8.62 -20.88 -19.22
N GLY A 339 -8.82 -21.15 -20.52
CA GLY A 339 -9.27 -20.17 -21.49
C GLY A 339 -10.66 -19.58 -21.21
N VAL A 340 -11.60 -20.37 -20.68
CA VAL A 340 -12.95 -19.92 -20.30
C VAL A 340 -12.87 -18.81 -19.25
N ARG A 341 -12.09 -19.07 -18.20
CA ARG A 341 -11.83 -18.11 -17.12
C ARG A 341 -11.22 -16.81 -17.66
N HIS A 342 -10.26 -16.91 -18.58
CA HIS A 342 -9.63 -15.74 -19.17
C HIS A 342 -10.62 -14.91 -20.00
N LEU A 343 -11.51 -15.54 -20.78
CA LEU A 343 -12.54 -14.84 -21.55
C LEU A 343 -13.58 -14.15 -20.66
N GLN A 344 -14.01 -14.81 -19.58
CA GLN A 344 -15.07 -14.28 -18.72
C GLN A 344 -14.55 -13.22 -17.74
N LEU A 345 -13.42 -13.50 -17.08
CA LEU A 345 -12.94 -12.71 -15.95
C LEU A 345 -11.88 -11.69 -16.35
N CYS A 346 -11.03 -11.93 -17.36
CA CYS A 346 -9.94 -11.00 -17.65
C CYS A 346 -10.40 -9.91 -18.60
N ARG A 347 -10.33 -8.65 -18.16
CA ARG A 347 -10.72 -7.49 -18.95
C ARG A 347 -9.52 -6.62 -19.32
N PRO A 348 -9.54 -6.02 -20.52
CA PRO A 348 -8.48 -5.13 -20.95
C PRO A 348 -8.51 -3.81 -20.19
N THR A 349 -7.34 -3.25 -19.89
CA THR A 349 -7.18 -1.99 -19.17
C THR A 349 -6.19 -1.08 -19.90
N CYS A 350 -6.51 0.19 -20.07
CA CYS A 350 -5.60 1.14 -20.71
C CYS A 350 -4.35 1.39 -19.85
N THR A 351 -3.24 1.75 -20.48
CA THR A 351 -1.96 1.96 -19.80
C THR A 351 -2.03 3.01 -18.69
N LYS A 352 -2.82 4.08 -18.89
CA LYS A 352 -3.01 5.14 -17.87
C LYS A 352 -3.70 4.58 -16.61
N CYS A 353 -4.78 3.82 -16.78
CA CYS A 353 -5.51 3.21 -15.67
C CYS A 353 -4.69 2.12 -14.97
N TYR A 354 -3.96 1.31 -15.74
CA TYR A 354 -3.05 0.31 -15.19
C TYR A 354 -1.89 0.94 -14.40
N PHE A 355 -1.30 2.03 -14.88
CA PHE A 355 -0.28 2.75 -14.11
C PHE A 355 -0.85 3.34 -12.80
N LYS A 356 -2.07 3.89 -12.84
CA LYS A 356 -2.78 4.42 -11.66
C LYS A 356 -3.08 3.37 -10.60
N SER A 357 -3.30 2.12 -11.03
CA SER A 357 -3.68 1.02 -10.16
C SER A 357 -2.47 0.31 -9.50
N ILE A 358 -1.27 0.44 -10.08
CA ILE A 358 0.01 0.13 -9.40
C ILE A 358 0.29 1.22 -8.35
N ARG A 359 -0.32 1.11 -7.16
CA ARG A 359 0.06 1.93 -6.00
C ARG A 359 0.91 1.11 -5.03
N PRO A 360 2.02 1.65 -4.49
CA PRO A 360 2.71 1.04 -3.37
C PRO A 360 1.75 1.01 -2.16
N GLY A 361 1.38 -0.19 -1.72
CA GLY A 361 0.30 -0.38 -0.77
C GLY A 361 0.67 -0.01 0.67
N ILE A 362 -0.13 0.89 1.26
CA ILE A 362 -0.60 0.82 2.66
C ILE A 362 -2.08 0.36 2.71
N ARG A 363 -2.84 0.40 1.61
CA ARG A 363 -4.25 -0.04 1.57
C ARG A 363 -4.51 -1.17 0.58
N ARG A 364 -5.38 -2.10 1.00
CA ARG A 364 -5.83 -3.33 0.30
C ARG A 364 -6.52 -3.11 -1.06
N THR A 365 -6.76 -1.87 -1.49
CA THR A 365 -7.44 -1.53 -2.77
C THR A 365 -6.49 -1.09 -3.89
N ALA A 366 -5.18 -1.00 -3.64
CA ALA A 366 -4.20 -1.00 -4.71
C ALA A 366 -4.26 -2.36 -5.44
N ILE A 367 -3.91 -2.45 -6.72
CA ILE A 367 -3.62 -3.76 -7.34
C ILE A 367 -2.48 -4.34 -6.52
N ASP A 368 -2.84 -5.18 -5.55
CA ASP A 368 -1.92 -5.76 -4.61
C ASP A 368 -0.96 -6.62 -5.42
N LYS A 369 0.26 -6.79 -4.90
CA LYS A 369 1.45 -7.29 -5.59
C LYS A 369 1.31 -8.68 -6.25
N ARG A 370 0.13 -9.30 -6.20
CA ARG A 370 -0.16 -10.66 -6.59
C ARG A 370 -0.58 -10.69 -8.06
N GLN A 371 0.22 -11.38 -8.87
CA GLN A 371 -0.25 -11.97 -10.12
C GLN A 371 -1.62 -12.62 -9.87
N CYS A 372 -2.50 -12.57 -10.86
CA CYS A 372 -3.82 -13.20 -10.77
C CYS A 372 -3.69 -14.65 -10.24
N ARG A 373 -4.23 -14.90 -9.03
CA ARG A 373 -4.19 -16.23 -8.37
C ARG A 373 -5.42 -17.09 -8.65
N CYS A 374 -6.33 -16.62 -9.51
CA CYS A 374 -7.52 -17.38 -9.88
C CYS A 374 -7.19 -18.63 -10.74
N TRP A 375 -5.94 -19.04 -10.87
CA TRP A 375 -5.54 -20.22 -11.66
C TRP A 375 -5.81 -21.53 -10.91
N ILE A 376 -6.02 -21.47 -9.58
CA ILE A 376 -6.31 -22.64 -8.75
C ILE A 376 -7.59 -23.35 -9.24
N SER A 377 -8.57 -22.61 -9.78
CA SER A 377 -9.78 -23.19 -10.36
C SER A 377 -9.56 -23.89 -11.70
N ASP A 378 -8.42 -23.70 -12.37
CA ASP A 378 -8.15 -24.36 -13.65
C ASP A 378 -7.61 -25.79 -13.44
N ALA A 379 -7.10 -26.09 -12.24
CA ALA A 379 -6.56 -27.41 -11.90
C ALA A 379 -7.63 -28.40 -11.40
N SER A 380 -8.84 -27.91 -11.07
CA SER A 380 -9.92 -28.80 -10.64
C SER A 380 -10.46 -29.63 -11.80
N THR A 381 -10.68 -30.91 -11.56
CA THR A 381 -11.38 -31.79 -12.49
C THR A 381 -12.86 -31.45 -12.49
N LEU A 382 -13.42 -31.20 -13.67
CA LEU A 382 -14.83 -30.87 -13.88
C LEU A 382 -15.42 -31.84 -14.90
N ASP A 383 -16.73 -32.00 -14.86
CA ASP A 383 -17.46 -32.71 -15.90
C ASP A 383 -17.62 -31.79 -17.11
N HIS A 384 -17.09 -32.22 -18.25
CA HIS A 384 -17.17 -31.51 -19.52
C HIS A 384 -18.12 -32.24 -20.48
N TRP A 385 -19.04 -31.51 -21.09
CA TRP A 385 -19.98 -32.07 -22.06
C TRP A 385 -19.41 -31.97 -23.47
N ILE A 386 -18.98 -33.11 -24.02
CA ILE A 386 -18.22 -33.19 -25.27
C ILE A 386 -18.88 -34.12 -26.28
N CYS A 387 -18.54 -33.95 -27.56
CA CYS A 387 -19.03 -34.83 -28.61
C CYS A 387 -18.36 -36.21 -28.55
N PRO A 388 -18.94 -37.26 -29.17
CA PRO A 388 -18.40 -38.62 -29.10
C PRO A 388 -16.97 -38.74 -29.64
N GLY A 389 -16.65 -38.00 -30.70
CA GLY A 389 -15.29 -37.97 -31.24
C GLY A 389 -14.26 -37.36 -30.28
N CYS A 390 -14.62 -36.29 -29.58
CA CYS A 390 -13.77 -35.71 -28.54
C CYS A 390 -13.67 -36.62 -27.31
N TYR A 391 -14.73 -37.35 -26.97
CA TYR A 391 -14.72 -38.32 -25.88
C TYR A 391 -13.71 -39.45 -26.12
N VAL A 392 -13.71 -40.04 -27.32
CA VAL A 392 -12.72 -41.06 -27.70
C VAL A 392 -11.29 -40.49 -27.66
N LYS A 393 -11.09 -39.24 -28.12
CA LYS A 393 -9.78 -38.58 -28.05
C LYS A 393 -9.35 -38.26 -26.62
N ALA A 394 -10.27 -37.82 -25.76
CA ALA A 394 -9.99 -37.52 -24.36
C ALA A 394 -9.50 -38.76 -23.61
N ASN A 395 -10.15 -39.91 -23.83
CA ASN A 395 -9.73 -41.18 -23.23
C ASN A 395 -8.36 -41.67 -23.70
N LYS A 396 -7.95 -41.30 -24.93
CA LYS A 396 -6.61 -41.66 -25.46
C LYS A 396 -5.53 -40.67 -25.04
N ASN A 397 -5.79 -39.37 -25.20
CA ASN A 397 -4.85 -38.29 -24.96
C ASN A 397 -5.59 -36.94 -24.78
N TYR A 398 -6.08 -36.69 -23.56
CA TYR A 398 -6.74 -35.42 -23.23
C TYR A 398 -5.82 -34.20 -23.34
N VAL A 399 -4.49 -34.36 -23.23
CA VAL A 399 -3.51 -33.26 -23.27
C VAL A 399 -3.50 -32.59 -24.64
N GLU A 400 -3.53 -33.38 -25.71
CA GLU A 400 -3.60 -32.87 -27.09
C GLU A 400 -4.91 -32.11 -27.33
N LEU A 401 -6.02 -32.67 -26.85
CA LEU A 401 -7.34 -32.05 -26.97
C LEU A 401 -7.41 -30.71 -26.21
N GLN A 402 -6.84 -30.67 -25.01
CA GLN A 402 -6.74 -29.46 -24.18
C GLN A 402 -5.84 -28.41 -24.85
N ALA A 403 -4.68 -28.80 -25.38
CA ALA A 403 -3.78 -27.89 -26.11
C ALA A 403 -4.47 -27.28 -27.34
N ALA A 404 -5.18 -28.10 -28.13
CA ALA A 404 -5.94 -27.62 -29.29
C ALA A 404 -7.05 -26.63 -28.88
N ARG A 405 -7.74 -26.89 -27.77
CA ARG A 405 -8.76 -25.97 -27.25
C ARG A 405 -8.17 -24.68 -26.68
N GLU A 406 -7.04 -24.76 -25.98
CA GLU A 406 -6.32 -23.57 -25.51
C GLU A 406 -5.88 -22.67 -26.66
N GLN A 407 -5.43 -23.24 -27.78
CA GLN A 407 -5.13 -22.47 -29.00
C GLN A 407 -6.37 -21.69 -29.46
N ARG A 408 -7.54 -22.32 -29.51
CA ARG A 408 -8.79 -21.63 -29.88
C ARG A 408 -9.15 -20.52 -28.91
N TYR A 409 -9.00 -20.73 -27.60
CA TYR A 409 -9.24 -19.68 -26.62
C TYR A 409 -8.25 -18.51 -26.75
N LYS A 410 -6.98 -18.78 -27.12
CA LYS A 410 -6.01 -17.72 -27.46
C LYS A 410 -6.49 -16.89 -28.65
N ASN A 411 -7.05 -17.52 -29.68
CA ASN A 411 -7.67 -16.82 -30.80
C ASN A 411 -8.87 -15.99 -30.37
N GLN A 412 -9.80 -16.57 -29.61
CA GLN A 412 -10.99 -15.85 -29.15
C GLN A 412 -10.61 -14.65 -28.29
N LEU A 413 -9.56 -14.75 -27.47
CA LEU A 413 -9.02 -13.61 -26.72
C LEU A 413 -8.38 -12.55 -27.63
N ARG A 414 -7.76 -12.95 -28.75
CA ARG A 414 -7.24 -12.03 -29.78
C ARG A 414 -8.37 -11.32 -30.52
N GLU A 415 -9.38 -12.06 -30.97
CA GLU A 415 -10.62 -11.52 -31.57
C GLU A 415 -11.28 -10.53 -30.61
N TYR A 416 -11.46 -10.91 -29.35
CA TYR A 416 -12.00 -10.03 -28.31
C TYR A 416 -11.15 -8.78 -28.12
N ALA A 417 -9.81 -8.90 -28.12
CA ALA A 417 -8.90 -7.76 -28.02
C ALA A 417 -8.89 -6.86 -29.27
N GLN A 418 -9.42 -7.34 -30.39
CA GLN A 418 -9.63 -6.59 -31.63
C GLN A 418 -11.03 -5.97 -31.71
N GLY A 419 -11.93 -6.34 -30.79
CA GLY A 419 -13.33 -5.95 -30.81
C GLY A 419 -14.20 -6.80 -31.74
N VAL A 420 -13.68 -7.90 -32.28
CA VAL A 420 -14.46 -8.83 -33.11
C VAL A 420 -15.46 -9.59 -32.24
N GLY A 421 -16.74 -9.58 -32.63
CA GLY A 421 -17.81 -10.28 -31.93
C GLY A 421 -18.39 -9.55 -30.71
N LEU A 422 -18.05 -8.27 -30.51
CA LEU A 422 -18.76 -7.42 -29.55
C LEU A 422 -20.15 -7.09 -30.11
N GLN A 423 -21.19 -7.30 -29.29
CA GLN A 423 -22.57 -6.98 -29.67
C GLN A 423 -22.74 -5.47 -29.87
N ASN A 424 -23.50 -5.09 -30.91
CA ASN A 424 -23.92 -3.71 -31.21
C ASN A 424 -22.79 -2.74 -31.56
N GLU A 425 -21.79 -3.17 -32.35
CA GLU A 425 -20.68 -2.32 -32.79
C GLU A 425 -19.89 -1.66 -31.65
N ARG A 426 -20.07 -2.13 -30.41
CA ARG A 426 -19.42 -1.54 -29.25
C ARG A 426 -17.93 -1.73 -29.38
N GLU A 427 -17.20 -0.63 -29.28
CA GLU A 427 -15.76 -0.66 -29.28
C GLU A 427 -15.24 -1.33 -28.00
N LEU A 428 -14.01 -1.84 -28.07
CA LEU A 428 -13.40 -2.47 -26.91
C LEU A 428 -13.06 -1.41 -25.85
N GLU A 429 -13.82 -1.38 -24.77
CA GLU A 429 -13.64 -0.39 -23.71
C GLU A 429 -12.61 -0.80 -22.64
N CYS A 430 -11.90 0.20 -22.10
CA CYS A 430 -11.11 0.01 -20.89
C CYS A 430 -12.00 -0.32 -19.68
N ARG A 431 -11.65 -1.38 -18.93
CA ARG A 431 -12.38 -1.77 -17.71
C ARG A 431 -12.65 -0.61 -16.74
N THR A 432 -11.65 0.23 -16.49
CA THR A 432 -11.69 1.24 -15.42
C THR A 432 -12.27 2.57 -15.86
N CYS A 433 -11.82 3.11 -17.00
CA CYS A 433 -12.24 4.45 -17.46
C CYS A 433 -13.23 4.42 -18.62
N LYS A 434 -13.62 3.23 -19.10
CA LYS A 434 -14.58 3.05 -20.20
C LYS A 434 -14.18 3.69 -21.54
N THR A 435 -13.00 4.29 -21.62
CA THR A 435 -12.46 4.83 -22.88
C THR A 435 -12.21 3.71 -23.88
N ASP A 436 -12.59 3.95 -25.13
CA ASP A 436 -12.36 3.03 -26.22
C ASP A 436 -10.87 2.76 -26.46
N MET A 437 -10.55 1.51 -26.76
CA MET A 437 -9.21 1.03 -27.03
C MET A 437 -9.06 0.65 -28.50
N ARG A 438 -9.37 1.58 -29.39
CA ARG A 438 -9.22 1.42 -30.86
C ARG A 438 -7.84 0.88 -31.24
N GLY A 439 -7.82 0.00 -32.24
CA GLY A 439 -6.59 -0.43 -32.93
C GLY A 439 -5.69 -1.42 -32.18
N GLY A 440 -6.25 -2.33 -31.37
CA GLY A 440 -5.49 -3.44 -30.76
C GLY A 440 -4.44 -2.97 -29.75
N SER A 441 -4.68 -1.82 -29.10
CA SER A 441 -3.79 -1.22 -28.09
C SER A 441 -3.84 -1.91 -26.72
N VAL A 442 -4.56 -3.05 -26.63
CA VAL A 442 -4.68 -3.86 -25.42
C VAL A 442 -3.32 -4.46 -25.05
N ARG A 443 -2.74 -3.96 -23.96
CA ARG A 443 -1.50 -4.51 -23.38
C ARG A 443 -1.74 -5.13 -22.01
N TRP A 444 -2.69 -4.62 -21.24
CA TRP A 444 -2.89 -4.97 -19.84
C TRP A 444 -4.20 -5.71 -19.66
N TRP A 445 -4.13 -6.89 -19.06
CA TRP A 445 -5.27 -7.74 -18.75
C TRP A 445 -5.38 -7.83 -17.23
N VAL A 446 -6.53 -7.45 -16.69
CA VAL A 446 -6.76 -7.44 -15.24
C VAL A 446 -7.96 -8.32 -14.94
N CYS A 447 -7.80 -9.25 -14.00
CA CYS A 447 -8.89 -10.14 -13.59
C CYS A 447 -9.99 -9.35 -12.86
N ASN A 448 -11.25 -9.60 -13.22
CA ASN A 448 -12.39 -8.96 -12.59
C ASN A 448 -12.59 -9.40 -11.13
N ARG A 449 -12.27 -10.66 -10.83
CA ARG A 449 -12.46 -11.26 -9.51
C ARG A 449 -11.39 -10.83 -8.50
N CYS A 450 -10.11 -10.98 -8.84
CA CYS A 450 -9.01 -10.71 -7.89
C CYS A 450 -8.31 -9.36 -8.12
N PHE A 451 -8.66 -8.60 -9.16
CA PHE A 451 -8.04 -7.33 -9.53
C PHE A 451 -6.53 -7.40 -9.84
N GLY A 452 -5.91 -8.58 -9.78
CA GLY A 452 -4.53 -8.80 -10.16
C GLY A 452 -4.33 -8.76 -11.68
N GLU A 453 -3.13 -8.35 -12.10
CA GLU A 453 -2.73 -8.50 -13.50
C GLU A 453 -2.68 -9.98 -13.87
N CYS A 454 -3.34 -10.32 -14.97
CA CYS A 454 -3.20 -11.62 -15.59
C CYS A 454 -1.96 -11.64 -16.50
N THR A 455 -0.95 -12.43 -16.12
CA THR A 455 0.28 -12.62 -16.90
C THR A 455 0.29 -13.91 -17.71
N SER A 456 -0.87 -14.58 -17.82
CA SER A 456 -1.03 -15.81 -18.57
C SER A 456 -0.63 -15.62 -20.03
N HIS A 457 -0.02 -16.66 -20.59
CA HIS A 457 0.38 -16.70 -22.00
C HIS A 457 -0.83 -16.80 -22.96
N MET A 458 -2.04 -16.97 -22.41
CA MET A 458 -3.31 -16.95 -23.16
C MET A 458 -3.63 -15.58 -23.75
N HIS A 459 -3.17 -14.51 -23.10
CA HIS A 459 -3.46 -13.15 -23.52
C HIS A 459 -2.47 -12.67 -24.60
N PRO A 460 -2.95 -12.05 -25.68
CA PRO A 460 -2.05 -11.39 -26.62
C PRO A 460 -1.34 -10.23 -25.93
N ALA A 461 -0.02 -10.15 -26.13
CA ALA A 461 0.77 -9.01 -25.66
C ALA A 461 0.37 -7.72 -26.41
N HIS A 462 0.01 -7.87 -27.69
CA HIS A 462 -0.47 -6.83 -28.60
C HIS A 462 -1.43 -7.45 -29.61
N ALA A 463 -2.59 -6.83 -29.84
CA ALA A 463 -3.67 -7.39 -30.66
C ALA A 463 -3.80 -6.73 -32.05
N ARG A 464 -2.70 -6.19 -32.61
CA ARG A 464 -2.74 -5.47 -33.90
C ARG A 464 -2.94 -6.37 -35.14
N VAL A 465 -2.66 -7.67 -35.05
CA VAL A 465 -2.69 -8.58 -36.20
C VAL A 465 -4.01 -9.33 -36.23
N THR A 466 -4.86 -9.05 -37.23
CA THR A 466 -6.17 -9.67 -37.43
C THR A 466 -6.07 -11.20 -37.32
N ALA A 467 -6.83 -11.80 -36.41
CA ALA A 467 -6.85 -13.24 -36.27
C ALA A 467 -7.53 -13.89 -37.49
N PRO A 468 -7.06 -15.06 -37.98
CA PRO A 468 -7.80 -15.82 -38.95
C PRO A 468 -9.14 -16.27 -38.34
N ARG A 469 -10.22 -16.15 -39.11
CA ARG A 469 -11.59 -16.45 -38.69
C ARG A 469 -11.74 -17.96 -38.41
N ASP A 470 -12.26 -18.31 -37.24
CA ASP A 470 -12.61 -19.70 -36.89
C ASP A 470 -13.92 -20.09 -37.58
N LEU A 471 -13.83 -20.83 -38.68
CA LEU A 471 -14.98 -21.28 -39.48
C LEU A 471 -15.92 -22.21 -38.71
N GLU A 472 -15.41 -22.99 -37.75
CA GLU A 472 -16.24 -23.92 -36.98
C GLU A 472 -17.15 -23.21 -35.98
N LYS A 473 -16.80 -21.97 -35.62
CA LYS A 473 -17.55 -21.14 -34.69
C LYS A 473 -18.96 -20.87 -35.20
N GLY A 474 -19.16 -20.80 -36.52
CA GLY A 474 -20.43 -20.46 -37.15
C GLY A 474 -20.87 -19.06 -36.74
N GLU A 475 -21.03 -18.13 -37.67
CA GLU A 475 -21.58 -16.84 -37.26
C GLU A 475 -23.03 -17.03 -36.79
N ASP A 476 -23.30 -16.71 -35.52
CA ASP A 476 -24.61 -16.36 -34.95
C ASP A 476 -25.20 -15.07 -35.56
N GLY A 477 -24.79 -14.73 -36.79
CA GLY A 477 -25.31 -13.62 -37.57
C GLY A 477 -26.67 -13.97 -38.13
N ASN A 478 -27.72 -13.71 -37.34
CA ASN A 478 -29.10 -13.44 -37.72
C ASN A 478 -29.69 -14.20 -38.94
N ALA A 479 -30.48 -15.24 -38.63
CA ALA A 479 -31.88 -15.31 -39.04
C ALA A 479 -32.63 -16.11 -37.96
N ASP A 480 -33.23 -15.39 -37.02
CA ASP A 480 -34.32 -15.81 -36.10
C ASP A 480 -34.17 -17.03 -35.17
N GLY A 481 -32.96 -17.57 -34.99
CA GLY A 481 -32.68 -18.47 -33.86
C GLY A 481 -32.59 -17.71 -32.53
N PRO A 482 -33.07 -18.28 -31.39
CA PRO A 482 -32.95 -17.65 -30.10
C PRO A 482 -31.48 -17.34 -29.81
N LYS A 483 -31.17 -16.06 -29.59
CA LYS A 483 -29.83 -15.55 -29.29
C LYS A 483 -29.34 -16.14 -27.97
N ILE A 484 -28.78 -17.35 -28.00
CA ILE A 484 -28.04 -17.91 -26.88
C ILE A 484 -26.68 -17.22 -26.88
N SER A 485 -26.66 -16.05 -26.26
CA SER A 485 -25.42 -15.45 -25.77
C SER A 485 -24.64 -16.52 -25.01
N TRP A 486 -23.44 -16.87 -25.49
CA TRP A 486 -22.51 -17.79 -24.81
C TRP A 486 -22.19 -17.36 -23.36
N LEU A 487 -22.53 -16.13 -22.96
CA LEU A 487 -22.46 -15.65 -21.57
C LEU A 487 -23.62 -16.12 -20.67
N LYS A 488 -24.69 -16.73 -21.22
CA LYS A 488 -25.86 -17.21 -20.45
C LYS A 488 -25.83 -18.72 -20.11
N VAL A 489 -24.82 -19.48 -20.52
CA VAL A 489 -24.80 -20.95 -20.35
C VAL A 489 -24.40 -21.40 -18.92
N PHE A 490 -24.19 -20.48 -17.97
CA PHE A 490 -24.04 -20.84 -16.56
C PHE A 490 -24.91 -19.96 -15.67
N PRO A 491 -26.08 -20.43 -15.21
CA PRO A 491 -26.60 -19.94 -13.96
C PRO A 491 -25.60 -20.35 -12.87
N TRP A 492 -24.84 -19.38 -12.37
CA TRP A 492 -24.15 -19.56 -11.10
C TRP A 492 -25.24 -19.79 -10.05
N ASN A 493 -25.38 -21.03 -9.58
CA ASN A 493 -26.03 -21.31 -8.31
C ASN A 493 -25.30 -20.49 -7.24
N GLN A 494 -25.90 -19.36 -6.85
CA GLN A 494 -25.62 -18.74 -5.56
C GLN A 494 -26.31 -19.61 -4.51
N GLY A 495 -25.60 -20.63 -4.04
CA GLY A 495 -26.07 -21.53 -3.00
C GLY A 495 -24.90 -21.96 -2.13
N HIS A 496 -24.90 -21.45 -0.90
CA HIS A 496 -23.99 -21.65 0.25
C HIS A 496 -22.83 -20.65 0.40
#